data_AF-A0A350YP10-F1
#
_entry.id   AF-A0A350YP10-F1
#
_cell.length_a   1.000
_cell.length_b   1.000
_cell.length_c   1.000
_cell.angle_alpha   90.00
_cell.angle_beta   90.00
_cell.angle_gamma   90.00
#
_symmetry.space_group_name_H-M   'P 1'
#
loop_
_entity.id
_entity.type
_entity.pdbx_description
1 polymer ?
#
loop_
_entity_poly.entity_id
_entity_poly.type
_entity_poly.pdbx_seq_one_letter_code
_entity_poly.pdbx_strand_id
1 'polypeptide(L)'
;MPEELTKSPIREQIDYIEKKTRIYDNFRAIREDMFRKVNNNILDTLSAEKGRVTELTKLTASLNVKNDSLDVLLESVRNDLAVVTSSKNKIEVLGLEVNKKAYNGIMWTLIGGLLFIMALGFLIFRRNLVVLNRTEKDLKELKDEFAAYKQFSRQAREKLEMDNFRALQKLKGK
;
A
#
# COMPACT_ATOMS: atom_id res chain seq x y z
N MET A 1 -41.32 -60.55 33.06
CA MET A 1 -40.26 -60.24 32.08
C MET A 1 -38.96 -59.97 32.84
N PRO A 2 -37.81 -60.55 32.46
CA PRO A 2 -36.52 -60.33 33.09
C PRO A 2 -36.02 -58.91 32.87
N GLU A 3 -35.28 -58.38 33.84
CA GLU A 3 -34.78 -57.00 33.80
C GLU A 3 -33.73 -56.79 32.71
N GLU A 4 -32.94 -57.83 32.41
CA GLU A 4 -31.89 -57.83 31.40
C GLU A 4 -32.45 -57.50 30.01
N LEU A 5 -33.65 -57.98 29.69
CA LEU A 5 -34.33 -57.66 28.42
C LEU A 5 -34.90 -56.23 28.33
N THR A 6 -34.84 -55.47 29.42
CA THR A 6 -35.41 -54.12 29.48
C THR A 6 -34.36 -53.04 29.61
N LYS A 7 -33.23 -53.32 30.28
CA LYS A 7 -32.22 -52.30 30.61
C LYS A 7 -30.86 -52.54 29.95
N SER A 8 -30.54 -53.78 29.58
CA SER A 8 -29.23 -54.11 29.04
C SER A 8 -29.12 -53.86 27.53
N PRO A 9 -27.91 -53.62 26.99
CA PRO A 9 -27.65 -53.59 25.55
C PRO A 9 -28.11 -54.87 24.83
N ILE A 10 -28.45 -54.76 23.54
CA ILE A 10 -28.92 -55.89 22.71
C ILE A 10 -28.02 -57.13 22.83
N ARG A 11 -26.70 -56.95 22.85
CA ARG A 11 -25.75 -58.06 23.00
C ARG A 11 -25.97 -58.84 24.28
N GLU A 12 -26.16 -58.15 25.39
CA GLU A 12 -26.42 -58.77 26.70
C GLU A 12 -27.80 -59.41 26.75
N GLN A 13 -28.79 -58.85 26.04
CA GLN A 13 -30.11 -59.46 25.90
C GLN A 13 -30.07 -60.80 25.14
N ILE A 14 -29.26 -60.86 24.06
CA ILE A 14 -29.02 -62.08 23.28
C ILE A 14 -28.30 -63.11 24.15
N ASP A 15 -27.21 -62.73 24.83
CA ASP A 15 -26.48 -63.59 25.77
C ASP A 15 -27.39 -64.14 26.88
N TYR A 16 -28.32 -63.32 27.40
CA TYR A 16 -29.28 -63.75 28.41
C TYR A 16 -30.19 -64.86 27.87
N ILE A 17 -30.76 -64.68 26.67
CA ILE A 17 -31.59 -65.70 26.03
C ILE A 17 -30.78 -66.98 25.82
N GLU A 18 -29.55 -66.88 25.32
CA GLU A 18 -28.69 -68.04 25.07
C GLU A 18 -28.33 -68.82 26.34
N LYS A 19 -28.09 -68.13 27.46
CA LYS A 19 -27.71 -68.76 28.72
C LYS A 19 -28.90 -69.30 29.52
N LYS A 20 -30.08 -68.67 29.42
CA LYS A 20 -31.23 -68.96 30.28
C LYS A 20 -32.33 -69.79 29.63
N THR A 21 -32.24 -70.06 28.33
CA THR A 21 -33.19 -70.94 27.62
C THR A 21 -32.59 -72.34 27.41
N ARG A 22 -33.43 -73.37 27.47
CA ARG A 22 -33.02 -74.76 27.25
C ARG A 22 -33.02 -75.09 25.76
N ILE A 23 -32.18 -76.03 25.37
CA ILE A 23 -32.16 -76.63 24.04
C ILE A 23 -32.84 -78.00 24.14
N TYR A 24 -33.75 -78.28 23.22
CA TYR A 24 -34.43 -79.57 23.08
C TYR A 24 -34.49 -79.93 21.59
N ASP A 25 -34.00 -81.11 21.23
CA ASP A 25 -33.99 -81.62 19.85
C ASP A 25 -33.42 -80.62 18.82
N ASN A 26 -32.26 -80.02 19.14
CA ASN A 26 -31.60 -78.96 18.36
C ASN A 26 -32.37 -77.61 18.27
N PHE A 27 -33.55 -77.49 18.89
CA PHE A 27 -34.30 -76.25 18.97
C PHE A 27 -34.15 -75.57 20.33
N ARG A 28 -34.01 -74.25 20.34
CA ARG A 28 -33.95 -73.46 21.59
C ARG A 28 -35.36 -73.04 21.98
N ALA A 29 -35.81 -73.47 23.16
CA ALA A 29 -37.13 -73.13 23.69
C ALA A 29 -37.11 -71.73 24.33
N ILE A 30 -37.50 -70.72 23.55
CA ILE A 30 -37.59 -69.33 24.00
C ILE A 30 -39.07 -69.01 24.29
N ARG A 31 -39.33 -68.32 25.40
CA ARG A 31 -40.69 -67.86 25.72
C ARG A 31 -41.11 -66.77 24.73
N GLU A 32 -42.35 -66.83 24.23
CA GLU A 32 -42.84 -65.94 23.17
C GLU A 32 -42.77 -64.45 23.52
N ASP A 33 -43.10 -64.06 24.75
CA ASP A 33 -42.98 -62.68 25.25
C ASP A 33 -41.53 -62.17 25.22
N MET A 34 -40.56 -63.02 25.56
CA MET A 34 -39.13 -62.74 25.54
C MET A 34 -38.62 -62.55 24.12
N PHE A 35 -39.02 -63.47 23.22
CA PHE A 35 -38.65 -63.44 21.81
C PHE A 35 -39.17 -62.16 21.15
N ARG A 36 -40.45 -61.85 21.35
CA ARG A 36 -41.07 -60.61 20.87
C ARG A 36 -40.39 -59.37 21.44
N LYS A 37 -40.02 -59.38 22.73
CA LYS A 37 -39.35 -58.23 23.35
C LYS A 37 -37.97 -57.96 22.73
N VAL A 38 -37.14 -58.98 22.57
CA VAL A 38 -35.81 -58.82 21.96
C VAL A 38 -35.92 -58.35 20.52
N ASN A 39 -36.83 -58.95 19.74
CA ASN A 39 -37.06 -58.49 18.36
C ASN A 39 -37.49 -57.03 18.30
N ASN A 40 -38.41 -56.59 19.17
CA ASN A 40 -38.81 -55.19 19.24
C ASN A 40 -37.63 -54.28 19.61
N ASN A 41 -36.85 -54.64 20.62
CA ASN A 41 -35.69 -53.83 21.03
C ASN A 41 -34.63 -53.74 19.91
N ILE A 42 -34.40 -54.83 19.16
CA ILE A 42 -33.51 -54.85 17.98
C ILE A 42 -34.03 -53.90 16.90
N LEU A 43 -35.33 -53.99 16.57
CA LEU A 43 -35.96 -53.14 15.56
C LEU A 43 -35.94 -51.66 15.97
N ASP A 44 -36.19 -51.36 17.25
CA ASP A 44 -36.13 -50.01 17.80
C ASP A 44 -34.71 -49.43 17.69
N THR A 45 -33.69 -50.23 18.04
CA THR A 45 -32.28 -49.83 17.93
C THR A 45 -31.89 -49.59 16.47
N LEU A 46 -32.29 -50.49 15.56
CA LEU A 46 -32.02 -50.34 14.12
C LEU A 46 -32.71 -49.10 13.54
N SER A 47 -33.94 -48.82 13.96
CA SER A 47 -34.68 -47.62 13.58
C SER A 47 -34.00 -46.35 14.09
N ALA A 48 -33.55 -46.35 15.35
CA ALA A 48 -32.82 -45.23 15.94
C ALA A 48 -31.48 -44.97 15.21
N GLU A 49 -30.72 -46.02 14.91
CA GLU A 49 -29.46 -45.89 14.15
C GLU A 49 -29.70 -45.44 12.71
N LYS A 50 -30.74 -45.94 12.03
CA LYS A 50 -31.15 -45.42 10.72
C LYS A 50 -31.50 -43.94 10.79
N GLY A 51 -32.20 -43.52 11.85
CA GLY A 51 -32.49 -42.11 12.13
C GLY A 51 -31.22 -41.27 12.25
N ARG A 52 -30.24 -41.73 13.05
CA ARG A 52 -28.93 -41.07 13.21
C ARG A 52 -28.17 -40.95 11.89
N VAL A 53 -28.15 -42.01 11.09
CA VAL A 53 -27.52 -41.98 9.76
C VAL A 53 -28.19 -40.94 8.87
N THR A 54 -29.52 -40.84 8.88
CA THR A 54 -30.22 -39.81 8.08
C THR A 54 -29.98 -38.38 8.59
N GLU A 55 -29.76 -38.19 9.89
CA GLU A 55 -29.43 -36.89 10.46
C GLU A 55 -27.99 -36.48 10.11
N LEU A 56 -27.03 -37.40 10.23
CA LEU A 56 -25.63 -37.18 9.86
C LEU A 56 -25.46 -36.91 8.37
N THR A 57 -26.22 -37.57 7.49
CA THR A 57 -26.18 -37.29 6.05
C THR A 57 -26.75 -35.92 5.73
N LYS A 58 -27.85 -35.50 6.39
CA LYS A 58 -28.38 -34.13 6.27
C LYS A 58 -27.39 -33.09 6.77
N LEU A 59 -26.73 -33.33 7.91
CA LEU A 59 -25.71 -32.44 8.46
C LEU A 59 -24.52 -32.30 7.50
N THR A 60 -24.03 -33.42 6.98
CA THR A 60 -22.95 -33.44 5.98
C THR A 60 -23.33 -32.65 4.73
N ALA A 61 -24.54 -32.85 4.21
CA ALA A 61 -25.03 -32.09 3.06
C ALA A 61 -25.09 -30.58 3.37
N SER A 62 -25.57 -30.20 4.55
CA SER A 62 -25.61 -28.78 4.97
C SER A 62 -24.22 -28.18 5.12
N LEU A 63 -23.25 -28.93 5.66
CA LEU A 63 -21.87 -28.50 5.78
C LEU A 63 -21.20 -28.31 4.42
N ASN A 64 -21.45 -29.22 3.46
CA ASN A 64 -20.94 -29.08 2.09
C ASN A 64 -21.48 -27.82 1.42
N VAL A 65 -22.79 -27.54 1.53
CA VAL A 65 -23.37 -26.29 0.99
C VAL A 65 -22.73 -25.05 1.62
N LYS A 66 -22.46 -25.07 2.93
CA LYS A 66 -21.74 -23.96 3.58
C LYS A 66 -20.31 -23.84 3.05
N ASN A 67 -19.60 -24.96 2.89
CA ASN A 67 -18.24 -24.93 2.37
C ASN A 67 -18.19 -24.35 0.95
N ASP A 68 -19.07 -24.82 0.06
CA ASP A 68 -19.20 -24.29 -1.30
C ASP A 68 -19.49 -22.79 -1.30
N SER A 69 -20.38 -22.32 -0.40
CA SER A 69 -20.69 -20.89 -0.27
C SER A 69 -19.50 -20.07 0.24
N LEU A 70 -18.68 -20.65 1.13
CA LEU A 70 -17.47 -20.01 1.65
C LEU A 70 -16.39 -19.95 0.56
N ASP A 71 -16.25 -20.98 -0.25
CA ASP A 71 -15.30 -21.01 -1.36
C ASP A 71 -15.67 -19.97 -2.42
N VAL A 72 -16.95 -19.85 -2.78
CA VAL A 72 -17.45 -18.80 -3.68
C VAL A 72 -17.20 -17.39 -3.10
N LEU A 73 -17.46 -17.19 -1.81
CA LEU A 73 -17.21 -15.90 -1.15
C LEU A 73 -15.71 -15.58 -1.06
N LEU A 74 -14.87 -16.59 -0.83
CA LEU A 74 -13.42 -16.41 -0.80
C LEU A 74 -12.90 -16.02 -2.19
N GLU A 75 -13.41 -16.64 -3.25
CA GLU A 75 -13.07 -16.29 -4.63
C GLU A 75 -13.53 -14.87 -4.98
N SER A 76 -14.75 -14.48 -4.61
CA SER A 76 -15.25 -13.13 -4.85
C SER A 76 -14.42 -12.06 -4.11
N VAL A 77 -14.10 -12.28 -2.83
CA VAL A 77 -13.26 -11.36 -2.03
C VAL A 77 -11.84 -11.25 -2.61
N ARG A 78 -11.28 -12.34 -3.12
CA ARG A 78 -9.97 -12.31 -3.80
C ARG A 78 -10.01 -11.49 -5.09
N ASN A 79 -11.07 -11.64 -5.89
CA ASN A 79 -11.27 -10.84 -7.09
C ASN A 79 -11.48 -9.36 -6.75
N ASP A 80 -12.31 -9.05 -5.76
CA ASP A 80 -12.52 -7.68 -5.30
C ASP A 80 -11.22 -7.05 -4.79
N LEU A 81 -10.42 -7.81 -4.03
CA LEU A 81 -9.11 -7.35 -3.57
C LEU A 81 -8.17 -7.07 -4.75
N ALA A 82 -8.16 -7.91 -5.78
CA ALA A 82 -7.36 -7.70 -7.00
C ALA A 82 -7.82 -6.45 -7.75
N VAL A 83 -9.14 -6.25 -7.92
CA VAL A 83 -9.74 -5.07 -8.55
C VAL A 83 -9.37 -3.81 -7.76
N VAL A 84 -9.64 -3.78 -6.46
CA VAL A 84 -9.32 -2.63 -5.59
C VAL A 84 -7.82 -2.34 -5.58
N THR A 85 -6.97 -3.36 -5.57
CA THR A 85 -5.50 -3.18 -5.65
C THR A 85 -5.08 -2.59 -6.99
N SER A 86 -5.73 -3.00 -8.08
CA SER A 86 -5.47 -2.46 -9.42
C SER A 86 -5.93 -1.00 -9.54
N SER A 87 -7.11 -0.67 -9.01
CA SER A 87 -7.68 0.68 -9.04
C SER A 87 -6.97 1.64 -8.09
N LYS A 88 -6.58 1.20 -6.89
CA LYS A 88 -5.84 2.03 -5.91
C LYS A 88 -4.44 2.42 -6.40
N ASN A 89 -3.87 1.63 -7.31
CA ASN A 89 -2.59 1.93 -7.95
C ASN A 89 -2.72 2.87 -9.15
N LYS A 90 -3.93 3.31 -9.50
CA LYS A 90 -4.19 4.31 -10.53
C LYS A 90 -4.57 5.64 -9.89
N ILE A 91 -4.04 6.73 -10.43
CA ILE A 91 -4.42 8.10 -10.11
C ILE A 91 -4.89 8.71 -11.42
N GLU A 92 -6.07 9.29 -11.42
CA GLU A 92 -6.58 10.03 -12.56
C GLU A 92 -5.94 11.42 -12.58
N VAL A 93 -5.17 11.71 -13.62
CA VAL A 93 -4.52 13.00 -13.82
C VAL A 93 -4.92 13.50 -15.20
N LEU A 94 -5.66 14.61 -15.26
CA LEU A 94 -6.16 15.20 -16.51
C LEU A 94 -6.95 14.22 -17.39
N GLY A 95 -7.74 13.33 -16.78
CA GLY A 95 -8.54 12.31 -17.47
C GLY A 95 -7.76 11.09 -17.96
N LEU A 96 -6.47 10.98 -17.64
CA LEU A 96 -5.65 9.80 -17.92
C LEU A 96 -5.33 9.04 -16.62
N GLU A 97 -5.49 7.71 -16.65
CA GLU A 97 -5.13 6.84 -15.53
C GLU A 97 -3.61 6.61 -15.52
N VAL A 98 -2.93 7.14 -14.50
CA VAL A 98 -1.47 6.99 -14.34
C VAL A 98 -1.18 6.13 -13.11
N ASN A 99 -0.20 5.23 -13.22
CA ASN A 99 0.23 4.43 -12.07
C ASN A 99 0.79 5.34 -10.96
N LYS A 100 0.39 5.12 -9.71
CA LYS A 100 0.81 5.91 -8.53
C LYS A 100 2.32 6.01 -8.35
N LYS A 101 3.09 4.94 -8.65
CA LYS A 101 4.55 4.98 -8.61
C LYS A 101 5.12 5.86 -9.72
N ALA A 102 4.59 5.73 -10.93
CA ALA A 102 4.99 6.57 -12.07
C ALA A 102 4.68 8.05 -11.80
N TYR A 103 3.48 8.35 -11.28
CA TYR A 103 3.11 9.71 -10.88
C TYR A 103 4.07 10.31 -9.86
N ASN A 104 4.35 9.60 -8.76
CA ASN A 104 5.26 10.08 -7.74
C ASN A 104 6.68 10.31 -8.32
N GLY A 105 7.18 9.41 -9.16
CA GLY A 105 8.48 9.57 -9.82
C GLY A 105 8.54 10.81 -10.71
N ILE A 106 7.51 11.03 -11.55
CA ILE A 106 7.41 12.19 -12.42
C ILE A 106 7.29 13.49 -11.61
N MET A 107 6.44 13.53 -10.57
CA MET A 107 6.25 14.72 -9.75
C MET A 107 7.52 15.12 -8.99
N TRP A 108 8.22 14.17 -8.38
CA TRP A 108 9.49 14.47 -7.71
C TRP A 108 10.57 14.92 -8.70
N THR A 109 10.57 14.38 -9.93
CA THR A 109 11.47 14.83 -10.99
C THR A 109 11.14 16.25 -11.43
N LEU A 110 9.86 16.61 -11.59
CA LEU A 110 9.43 17.97 -11.93
C LEU A 110 9.80 18.96 -10.82
N ILE A 111 9.50 18.63 -9.57
CA ILE A 111 9.87 19.45 -8.41
C ILE A 111 11.38 19.63 -8.34
N GLY A 112 12.15 18.54 -8.44
CA GLY A 112 13.61 18.56 -8.41
C GLY A 112 14.22 19.36 -9.58
N GLY A 113 13.70 19.17 -10.79
CA GLY A 113 14.14 19.90 -11.98
C GLY A 113 13.87 21.40 -11.87
N LEU A 114 12.69 21.79 -11.38
CA LEU A 114 12.33 23.19 -11.20
C LEU A 114 13.22 23.85 -10.12
N LEU A 115 13.42 23.16 -8.99
CA LEU A 115 14.33 23.62 -7.94
C LEU A 115 15.77 23.76 -8.44
N PHE A 116 16.23 22.82 -9.27
CA PHE A 116 17.57 22.86 -9.87
C PHE A 116 17.74 24.07 -10.79
N ILE A 117 16.79 24.30 -11.71
CA ILE A 117 16.80 25.47 -12.61
C ILE A 117 16.75 26.77 -11.79
N MET A 118 15.92 26.82 -10.75
CA MET A 118 15.81 28.00 -9.89
C MET A 118 17.10 28.28 -9.13
N ALA A 119 17.76 27.25 -8.60
CA ALA A 119 19.05 27.37 -7.94
C ALA A 119 20.15 27.86 -8.91
N LEU A 120 20.21 27.31 -10.12
CA LEU A 120 21.14 27.77 -11.15
C LEU A 120 20.89 29.24 -11.53
N GLY A 121 19.63 29.62 -11.75
CA GLY A 121 19.25 31.00 -12.04
C GLY A 121 19.65 31.96 -10.91
N PHE A 122 19.44 31.56 -9.66
CA PHE A 122 19.83 32.35 -8.49
C PHE A 122 21.35 32.55 -8.41
N LEU A 123 22.14 31.51 -8.68
CA LEU A 123 23.61 31.60 -8.67
C LEU A 123 24.12 32.55 -9.77
N ILE A 124 23.57 32.43 -10.99
CA ILE A 124 23.92 33.32 -12.10
C ILE A 124 23.53 34.76 -11.77
N PHE A 125 22.33 34.97 -11.25
CA PHE A 125 21.85 36.29 -10.85
C PHE A 125 22.74 36.93 -9.80
N ARG A 126 23.12 36.19 -8.74
CA ARG A 126 24.03 36.67 -7.70
C ARG A 126 25.39 37.06 -8.28
N ARG A 127 25.95 36.23 -9.17
CA ARG A 127 27.23 36.54 -9.85
C ARG A 127 27.13 37.83 -10.64
N ASN A 128 26.07 37.99 -11.43
CA ASN A 128 25.87 39.16 -12.28
C ASN A 128 25.68 40.44 -11.44
N LEU A 129 24.98 40.35 -10.30
CA LEU A 129 24.81 41.48 -9.39
C LEU A 129 26.15 41.95 -8.79
N VAL A 130 27.02 41.01 -8.41
CA VAL A 130 28.36 41.34 -7.91
C VAL A 130 29.22 42.00 -9.00
N VAL A 131 29.15 41.51 -10.24
CA VAL A 131 29.87 42.10 -11.37
C VAL A 131 29.34 43.50 -11.66
N LEU A 132 28.03 43.69 -11.71
CA LEU A 132 27.40 44.99 -11.95
C LEU A 132 27.84 46.04 -10.92
N ASN A 133 27.80 45.69 -9.63
CA ASN A 133 28.23 46.57 -8.56
C ASN A 133 29.72 46.92 -8.64
N ARG A 134 30.57 46.02 -9.15
CA ARG A 134 32.00 46.31 -9.39
C ARG A 134 32.17 47.26 -10.57
N THR A 135 31.56 46.96 -11.70
CA THR A 135 31.62 47.81 -12.89
C THR A 135 31.07 49.21 -12.63
N GLU A 136 30.03 49.35 -11.80
CA GLU A 136 29.50 50.66 -11.41
C GLU A 136 30.52 51.46 -10.58
N LYS A 137 31.23 50.81 -9.65
CA LYS A 137 32.31 51.44 -8.87
C LYS A 137 33.47 51.83 -9.77
N ASP A 138 33.97 50.92 -10.60
CA ASP A 138 35.08 51.17 -11.51
C ASP A 138 34.75 52.33 -12.47
N LEU A 139 33.51 52.39 -12.96
CA LEU A 139 33.03 53.47 -13.82
C LEU A 139 32.93 54.81 -13.08
N LYS A 140 32.59 54.80 -11.79
CA LYS A 140 32.60 56.00 -10.96
C LYS A 140 34.02 56.50 -10.71
N GLU A 141 34.93 55.62 -10.33
CA GLU A 141 36.36 55.93 -10.14
C GLU A 141 36.98 56.49 -11.42
N LEU A 142 36.75 55.85 -12.57
CA LEU A 142 37.23 56.32 -13.87
C LEU A 142 36.67 57.71 -14.25
N LYS A 143 35.40 57.98 -13.93
CA LYS A 143 34.80 59.31 -14.18
C LYS A 143 35.44 60.38 -13.30
N ASP A 144 35.70 60.08 -12.03
CA ASP A 144 36.34 60.99 -11.09
C ASP A 144 37.79 61.27 -11.51
N GLU A 145 38.55 60.24 -11.88
CA GLU A 145 39.91 60.37 -12.43
C GLU A 145 39.93 61.18 -13.74
N PHE A 146 38.99 60.91 -14.66
CA PHE A 146 38.89 61.65 -15.92
C PHE A 146 38.55 63.12 -15.69
N ALA A 147 37.67 63.42 -14.73
CA ALA A 147 37.37 64.79 -14.33
C ALA A 147 38.60 65.49 -13.75
N ALA A 148 39.35 64.83 -12.86
CA ALA A 148 40.59 65.34 -12.29
C ALA A 148 41.66 65.57 -13.37
N TYR A 149 41.84 64.62 -14.29
CA TYR A 149 42.75 64.76 -15.43
C TYR A 149 42.37 65.92 -16.33
N LYS A 150 41.07 66.11 -16.62
CA LYS A 150 40.59 67.24 -17.43
C LYS A 150 40.85 68.58 -16.74
N GLN A 151 40.67 68.67 -15.42
CA GLN A 151 41.02 69.87 -14.65
C GLN A 151 42.54 70.12 -14.66
N PHE A 152 43.34 69.09 -14.41
CA PHE A 152 44.80 69.18 -14.44
C PHE A 152 45.32 69.60 -15.82
N SER A 153 44.81 69.01 -16.90
CA SER A 153 45.20 69.35 -18.27
C SER A 153 44.85 70.81 -18.61
N ARG A 154 43.70 71.32 -18.15
CA ARG A 154 43.34 72.74 -18.28
C ARG A 154 44.32 73.64 -17.55
N GLN A 155 44.58 73.38 -16.27
CA GLN A 155 45.53 74.15 -15.47
C GLN A 155 46.96 74.10 -16.05
N ALA A 156 47.38 72.95 -16.58
CA ALA A 156 48.68 72.79 -17.24
C ALA A 156 48.77 73.64 -18.51
N ARG A 157 47.71 73.65 -19.34
CA ARG A 157 47.63 74.51 -20.54
C ARG A 157 47.65 75.99 -20.18
N GLU A 158 46.85 76.40 -19.19
CA GLU A 158 46.82 77.79 -18.71
C GLU A 158 48.20 78.23 -18.18
N LYS A 159 48.88 77.38 -17.40
CA LYS A 159 50.25 77.65 -16.93
C LYS A 159 51.23 77.79 -18.10
N LEU A 160 51.21 76.87 -19.06
CA LEU A 160 52.07 76.93 -20.24
C LEU A 160 51.83 78.20 -21.06
N GLU A 161 50.57 78.62 -21.22
CA GLU A 161 50.22 79.86 -21.91
C GLU A 161 50.73 81.10 -21.15
N MET A 162 50.55 81.13 -19.82
CA MET A 162 51.07 82.21 -18.97
C MET A 162 52.59 82.30 -19.00
N ASP A 163 53.29 81.16 -18.95
CA ASP A 163 54.75 81.11 -19.01
C ASP A 163 55.28 81.52 -20.40
N ASN A 164 54.62 81.09 -21.48
CA ASN A 164 54.93 81.54 -22.83
C ASN A 164 54.71 83.07 -22.96
N PHE A 165 53.59 83.59 -22.47
CA PHE A 165 53.31 85.02 -22.46
C PHE A 165 54.36 85.83 -21.70
N ARG A 166 54.78 85.35 -20.51
CA ARG A 166 55.88 85.95 -19.73
C ARG A 166 57.21 85.91 -20.47
N ALA A 167 57.53 84.80 -21.14
CA ALA A 167 58.73 84.68 -21.96
C ALA A 167 58.72 85.68 -23.13
N LEU A 168 57.58 85.85 -23.81
CA LEU A 168 57.41 86.84 -24.88
C LEU A 168 57.52 88.29 -24.35
N GLN A 169 56.97 88.61 -23.18
CA GLN A 169 57.16 89.92 -22.57
C GLN A 169 58.62 90.22 -22.27
N LYS A 170 59.38 89.25 -21.75
CA LYS A 170 60.83 89.39 -21.51
C LYS A 170 61.61 89.63 -22.80
N LEU A 171 61.17 89.06 -23.93
CA LEU A 171 61.79 89.27 -25.24
C LEU A 171 61.43 90.62 -25.88
N LYS A 172 60.23 91.16 -25.63
CA LYS A 172 59.80 92.50 -26.09
C LYS A 172 60.27 93.65 -25.21
N GLY A 173 60.75 93.37 -24.00
CA GLY A 173 61.29 94.35 -23.05
C GLY A 173 62.78 94.69 -23.23
N LYS A 174 63.35 94.44 -24.42
CA LYS A 174 64.67 94.89 -24.85
C LYS A 174 64.55 95.68 -26.14
#